data_AF-A0A3Q0E4N4-F1
#
_entry.id   AF-A0A3Q0E4N4-F1
#
_cell.length_a   1.000
_cell.length_b   1.000
_cell.length_c   1.000
_cell.angle_alpha   90.00
_cell.angle_beta   90.00
_cell.angle_gamma   90.00
#
_symmetry.space_group_name_H-M   'P 1'
#
loop_
_entity.id
_entity.type
_entity.pdbx_description
1 polymer ?
#
loop_
_entity_poly.entity_id
_entity_poly.type
_entity_poly.pdbx_seq_one_letter_code
_entity_poly.pdbx_strand_id
1 'polypeptide(L)'
;MTDAERVDQAYRENGFNIYVSDKISLNRSLPDIRHPNCNSKRYLETLPNTSVIIPFHNEGWSSLLRTVHSVLSRSPPELVAEIVLVDDFSDREHLKKPLEDYMALFPSVRILRTKKREGLIRTRMLGASVAIGDVITFLDSHCEANVNWLPPLLDRIARNRKTIVCPMIDVIDHDDFRYETQAGDAMRGAFDWEMYYKRIPIPPELQKADPSDPF
;
A
#
# COMPACT_ATOMS: atom_id res chain seq x y z
N MET A 1 -12.78 -29.78 -14.17
CA MET A 1 -12.86 -28.79 -13.08
C MET A 1 -14.08 -27.95 -13.31
N THR A 2 -14.97 -27.90 -12.33
CA THR A 2 -16.14 -27.00 -12.34
C THR A 2 -15.69 -25.55 -12.10
N ASP A 3 -16.52 -24.57 -12.44
CA ASP A 3 -16.17 -23.17 -12.18
C ASP A 3 -16.04 -22.87 -10.68
N ALA A 4 -16.78 -23.57 -9.82
CA ALA A 4 -16.63 -23.49 -8.36
C ALA A 4 -15.25 -23.99 -7.89
N GLU A 5 -14.73 -25.08 -8.47
CA GLU A 5 -13.39 -25.60 -8.16
C GLU A 5 -12.27 -24.64 -8.62
N ARG A 6 -12.49 -23.91 -9.73
CA ARG A 6 -11.57 -22.87 -10.20
C ARG A 6 -11.55 -21.66 -9.28
N VAL A 7 -12.72 -21.26 -8.80
CA VAL A 7 -12.87 -20.19 -7.80
C VAL A 7 -12.16 -20.60 -6.52
N ASP A 8 -12.50 -21.73 -5.89
CA ASP A 8 -11.85 -22.19 -4.64
C ASP A 8 -10.33 -22.38 -4.78
N GLN A 9 -9.85 -22.82 -5.94
CA GLN A 9 -8.41 -22.91 -6.20
C GLN A 9 -7.75 -21.53 -6.32
N ALA A 10 -8.45 -20.52 -6.82
CA ALA A 10 -7.93 -19.15 -6.94
C ALA A 10 -7.70 -18.47 -5.59
N TYR A 11 -8.44 -18.82 -4.52
CA TYR A 11 -8.28 -18.23 -3.18
C TYR A 11 -7.25 -18.95 -2.32
N ARG A 12 -7.06 -20.26 -2.52
CA ARG A 12 -6.24 -21.11 -1.65
C ARG A 12 -4.84 -20.57 -1.38
N GLU A 13 -4.30 -19.84 -2.34
CA GLU A 13 -2.92 -19.39 -2.32
C GLU A 13 -2.71 -18.04 -1.60
N ASN A 14 -3.67 -17.12 -1.70
CA ASN A 14 -3.49 -15.73 -1.26
C ASN A 14 -4.63 -15.19 -0.37
N GLY A 15 -5.72 -15.95 -0.20
CA GLY A 15 -6.92 -15.49 0.51
C GLY A 15 -7.84 -14.57 -0.31
N PHE A 16 -7.51 -14.34 -1.58
CA PHE A 16 -8.30 -13.58 -2.55
C PHE A 16 -8.17 -14.20 -3.96
N ASN A 17 -9.04 -13.80 -4.89
CA ASN A 17 -9.16 -14.39 -6.22
C ASN A 17 -7.98 -14.03 -7.15
N ILE A 18 -6.91 -14.81 -7.11
CA ILE A 18 -5.72 -14.54 -7.94
C ILE A 18 -6.02 -14.61 -9.45
N TYR A 19 -6.99 -15.44 -9.85
CA TYR A 19 -7.40 -15.57 -11.25
C TYR A 19 -8.00 -14.28 -11.82
N VAL A 20 -8.78 -13.56 -11.01
CA VAL A 20 -9.29 -12.23 -11.38
C VAL A 20 -8.14 -11.22 -11.43
N SER A 21 -7.26 -11.22 -10.42
CA SER A 21 -6.07 -10.37 -10.41
C SER A 21 -5.24 -10.52 -11.68
N ASP A 22 -4.93 -11.74 -12.11
CA ASP A 22 -4.09 -12.02 -13.28
C ASP A 22 -4.67 -11.48 -14.60
N LYS A 23 -5.99 -11.30 -14.67
CA LYS A 23 -6.67 -10.74 -15.84
C LYS A 23 -6.77 -9.22 -15.83
N ILE A 24 -6.54 -8.59 -14.69
CA ILE A 24 -6.59 -7.13 -14.54
C ILE A 24 -5.21 -6.56 -14.86
N SER A 25 -5.18 -5.49 -15.65
CA SER A 25 -3.93 -4.78 -15.99
C SER A 25 -3.17 -4.34 -14.74
N LEU A 26 -1.85 -4.60 -14.68
CA LEU A 26 -0.96 -4.11 -13.62
C LEU A 26 -1.00 -2.57 -13.47
N ASN A 27 -1.40 -1.87 -14.54
CA ASN A 27 -1.55 -0.42 -14.61
C ASN A 27 -3.02 0.02 -14.70
N ARG A 28 -3.97 -0.75 -14.17
CA ARG A 28 -5.39 -0.37 -14.22
C ARG A 28 -5.63 1.01 -13.60
N SER A 29 -6.58 1.76 -14.14
CA SER A 29 -7.05 3.01 -13.55
C SER A 29 -7.94 2.75 -12.34
N LEU A 30 -7.94 3.67 -11.39
CA LEU A 30 -8.82 3.67 -10.22
C LEU A 30 -9.78 4.86 -10.30
N PRO A 31 -11.00 4.75 -9.71
CA PRO A 31 -11.87 5.90 -9.56
C PRO A 31 -11.26 6.91 -8.58
N ASP A 32 -11.38 8.21 -8.90
CA ASP A 32 -11.04 9.29 -7.97
C ASP A 32 -12.24 9.54 -7.04
N ILE A 33 -12.23 8.87 -5.89
CA ILE A 33 -13.28 8.96 -4.86
C ILE A 33 -12.92 9.94 -3.74
N ARG A 34 -11.88 10.76 -3.92
CA ARG A 34 -11.46 11.74 -2.91
C ARG A 34 -12.53 12.81 -2.71
N HIS A 35 -12.52 13.44 -1.54
CA HIS A 35 -13.34 14.63 -1.30
C HIS A 35 -13.02 15.73 -2.36
N PRO A 36 -14.01 16.46 -2.91
CA PRO A 36 -13.77 17.44 -3.99
C PRO A 36 -12.70 18.48 -3.67
N ASN A 37 -12.61 18.91 -2.41
CA ASN A 37 -11.60 19.87 -1.96
C ASN A 37 -10.16 19.35 -2.13
N CYS A 38 -9.93 18.03 -2.08
CA CYS A 38 -8.60 17.43 -2.27
C CYS A 38 -7.99 17.79 -3.62
N ASN A 39 -8.81 17.94 -4.66
CA ASN A 39 -8.33 18.29 -6.01
C ASN A 39 -7.78 19.73 -6.07
N SER A 40 -8.25 20.61 -5.18
CA SER A 40 -7.80 22.00 -5.12
C SER A 40 -6.65 22.23 -4.12
N LYS A 41 -6.29 21.22 -3.31
CA LYS A 41 -5.19 21.36 -2.34
C LYS A 41 -3.84 21.45 -3.05
N ARG A 42 -2.97 22.29 -2.51
CA ARG A 42 -1.57 22.42 -2.91
C ARG A 42 -0.69 22.12 -1.70
N TYR A 43 0.49 21.60 -1.97
CA TYR A 43 1.46 21.19 -0.97
C TYR A 43 2.73 22.02 -1.11
N LEU A 44 3.64 21.91 -0.15
CA LEU A 44 4.97 22.50 -0.26
C LEU A 44 5.66 22.03 -1.55
N GLU A 45 6.34 22.96 -2.22
CA GLU A 45 7.10 22.66 -3.45
C GLU A 45 8.30 21.76 -3.16
N THR A 46 8.95 21.98 -2.01
CA THR A 46 10.05 21.12 -1.51
C THR A 46 9.52 20.23 -0.39
N LEU A 47 9.57 18.92 -0.63
CA LEU A 47 9.13 17.88 0.31
C LEU A 47 10.30 16.95 0.65
N PRO A 48 10.30 16.31 1.84
CA PRO A 48 11.24 15.24 2.15
C PRO A 48 11.02 14.06 1.20
N ASN A 49 12.07 13.36 0.81
CA ASN A 49 11.92 12.12 0.05
C ASN A 49 11.50 10.95 0.96
N THR A 50 11.06 9.84 0.38
CA THR A 50 10.66 8.64 1.13
C THR A 50 11.26 7.36 0.58
N SER A 51 11.60 6.43 1.47
CA SER A 51 11.80 5.01 1.14
C SER A 51 10.48 4.26 1.33
N VAL A 52 9.93 3.72 0.24
CA VAL A 52 8.71 2.91 0.27
C VAL A 52 9.08 1.47 0.57
N ILE A 53 8.60 0.93 1.69
CA ILE A 53 8.90 -0.45 2.12
C ILE A 53 7.65 -1.32 1.96
N ILE A 54 7.81 -2.41 1.22
CA ILE A 54 6.74 -3.37 0.95
C ILE A 54 7.18 -4.75 1.44
N PRO A 55 6.79 -5.18 2.67
CA PRO A 55 7.01 -6.54 3.13
C PRO A 55 6.06 -7.50 2.40
N PHE A 56 6.56 -8.69 2.05
CA PHE A 56 5.73 -9.73 1.46
C PHE A 56 6.18 -11.13 1.88
N HIS A 57 5.25 -12.07 1.89
CA HIS A 57 5.52 -13.49 2.07
C HIS A 57 4.58 -14.29 1.19
N ASN A 58 5.10 -15.05 0.24
CA ASN A 58 4.32 -15.90 -0.66
C ASN A 58 3.16 -15.17 -1.37
N GLU A 59 3.32 -13.86 -1.62
CA GLU A 59 2.33 -13.00 -2.25
C GLU A 59 2.14 -13.33 -3.74
N GLY A 60 0.93 -13.12 -4.26
CA GLY A 60 0.60 -13.31 -5.66
C GLY A 60 1.44 -12.43 -6.60
N TRP A 61 1.83 -12.98 -7.76
CA TRP A 61 2.65 -12.24 -8.73
C TRP A 61 1.95 -10.95 -9.21
N SER A 62 0.69 -11.05 -9.64
CA SER A 62 -0.05 -9.93 -10.19
C SER A 62 -0.39 -8.87 -9.13
N SER A 63 -0.75 -9.27 -7.90
CA SER A 63 -1.01 -8.34 -6.79
C SER A 63 0.25 -7.57 -6.36
N LEU A 64 1.37 -8.27 -6.19
CA LEU A 64 2.65 -7.65 -5.85
C LEU A 64 3.10 -6.64 -6.92
N LEU A 65 3.11 -7.06 -8.19
CA LEU A 65 3.54 -6.16 -9.27
C LEU A 65 2.62 -4.96 -9.40
N ARG A 66 1.29 -5.14 -9.28
CA ARG A 66 0.33 -4.02 -9.35
C ARG A 66 0.55 -3.02 -8.23
N THR A 67 0.94 -3.48 -7.04
CA THR A 67 1.36 -2.60 -5.94
C THR A 67 2.55 -1.74 -6.36
N VAL A 68 3.63 -2.37 -6.84
CA VAL A 68 4.85 -1.65 -7.26
C VAL A 68 4.56 -0.68 -8.40
N HIS A 69 3.82 -1.12 -9.42
CA HIS A 69 3.43 -0.27 -10.56
C HIS A 69 2.56 0.91 -10.13
N SER A 70 1.64 0.73 -9.18
CA SER A 70 0.84 1.84 -8.65
C SER A 70 1.72 2.91 -7.98
N VAL A 71 2.74 2.48 -7.23
CA VAL A 71 3.70 3.40 -6.61
C VAL A 71 4.53 4.11 -7.68
N LEU A 72 5.11 3.38 -8.63
CA LEU A 72 5.94 3.94 -9.69
C LEU A 72 5.18 4.94 -10.58
N SER A 73 3.92 4.65 -10.91
CA SER A 73 3.13 5.46 -11.85
C SER A 73 2.41 6.64 -11.19
N ARG A 74 2.19 6.62 -9.87
CA ARG A 74 1.37 7.63 -9.16
C ARG A 74 2.11 8.35 -8.04
N SER A 75 3.42 8.14 -7.93
CA SER A 75 4.29 8.89 -7.03
C SER A 75 5.22 9.77 -7.87
N PRO A 76 5.39 11.06 -7.52
CA PRO A 76 6.41 11.89 -8.15
C PRO A 76 7.80 11.26 -7.96
N PRO A 77 8.55 10.95 -9.03
CA PRO A 77 9.80 10.19 -8.94
C PRO A 77 10.85 10.89 -8.07
N GLU A 78 10.86 12.23 -8.04
CA GLU A 78 11.74 13.03 -7.21
C GLU A 78 11.50 12.88 -5.70
N LEU A 79 10.31 12.40 -5.29
CA LEU A 79 9.97 12.17 -3.89
C LEU A 79 10.24 10.72 -3.45
N VAL A 80 10.50 9.80 -4.38
CA VAL A 80 10.76 8.39 -4.09
C VAL A 80 12.26 8.14 -4.12
N ALA A 81 12.88 8.02 -2.95
CA ALA A 81 14.29 7.68 -2.83
C ALA A 81 14.56 6.25 -3.31
N GLU A 82 13.72 5.30 -2.88
CA GLU A 82 13.78 3.90 -3.27
C GLU A 82 12.46 3.18 -2.93
N ILE A 83 12.22 2.05 -3.58
CA ILE A 83 11.17 1.08 -3.24
C ILE A 83 11.86 -0.22 -2.82
N VAL A 84 11.73 -0.59 -1.55
CA VAL A 84 12.35 -1.78 -0.96
C VAL A 84 11.29 -2.87 -0.79
N LEU A 85 11.38 -3.89 -1.64
CA LEU A 85 10.59 -5.12 -1.51
C LEU A 85 11.30 -6.04 -0.52
N VAL A 86 10.67 -6.33 0.62
CA VAL A 86 11.26 -7.16 1.66
C VAL A 86 10.60 -8.54 1.69
N ASP A 87 11.30 -9.52 1.15
CA ASP A 87 10.87 -10.92 1.11
C ASP A 87 11.08 -11.59 2.48
N ASP A 88 9.98 -11.92 3.15
CA ASP A 88 9.95 -12.68 4.40
C ASP A 88 9.99 -14.20 4.13
N PHE A 89 11.08 -14.66 3.55
CA PHE A 89 11.36 -16.09 3.33
C PHE A 89 10.27 -16.81 2.51
N SER A 90 9.92 -16.23 1.36
CA SER A 90 8.97 -16.85 0.42
C SER A 90 9.55 -18.10 -0.22
N ASP A 91 8.72 -19.12 -0.39
CA ASP A 91 9.07 -20.40 -1.04
C ASP A 91 8.59 -20.48 -2.51
N ARG A 92 7.71 -19.57 -2.92
CA ARG A 92 7.16 -19.48 -4.29
C ARG A 92 8.24 -19.15 -5.32
N GLU A 93 8.37 -20.00 -6.35
CA GLU A 93 9.41 -19.85 -7.39
C GLU A 93 9.35 -18.51 -8.14
N HIS A 94 8.14 -18.00 -8.41
CA HIS A 94 7.99 -16.72 -9.11
C HIS A 94 8.53 -15.53 -8.30
N LEU A 95 8.67 -15.63 -6.98
CA LEU A 95 9.23 -14.58 -6.13
C LEU A 95 10.76 -14.61 -6.04
N LYS A 96 11.42 -15.57 -6.72
CA LYS A 96 12.88 -15.71 -6.75
C LYS A 96 13.45 -15.01 -7.97
N LYS A 97 14.04 -15.78 -8.88
CA LYS A 97 14.69 -15.29 -10.10
C LYS A 97 13.76 -14.47 -11.00
N PRO A 98 12.50 -14.87 -11.24
CA PRO A 98 11.60 -14.08 -12.07
C PRO A 98 11.33 -12.68 -11.51
N LEU A 99 11.14 -12.56 -10.18
CA LEU A 99 10.95 -11.26 -9.53
C LEU A 99 12.22 -10.40 -9.62
N GLU A 100 13.40 -10.99 -9.43
CA GLU A 100 14.68 -10.29 -9.58
C GLU A 100 14.87 -9.74 -10.98
N ASP A 101 14.65 -10.57 -12.00
CA ASP A 101 14.83 -10.19 -13.40
C ASP A 101 13.82 -9.11 -13.81
N TYR A 102 12.58 -9.19 -13.33
CA TYR A 102 11.56 -8.19 -13.59
C TYR A 102 11.85 -6.86 -12.89
N MET A 103 12.21 -6.89 -11.60
CA MET A 103 12.45 -5.68 -10.82
C MET A 103 13.76 -4.98 -11.20
N ALA A 104 14.72 -5.70 -11.78
CA ALA A 104 15.95 -5.11 -12.34
C ALA A 104 15.68 -4.08 -13.46
N LEU A 105 14.49 -4.11 -14.08
CA LEU A 105 14.05 -3.13 -15.08
C LEU A 105 13.69 -1.76 -14.47
N PHE A 106 13.54 -1.68 -13.15
CA PHE A 106 13.13 -0.47 -12.43
C PHE A 106 14.24 -0.04 -11.46
N PRO A 107 15.10 0.92 -11.83
CA PRO A 107 16.28 1.29 -11.03
C PRO A 107 16.00 1.73 -9.59
N SER A 108 14.79 2.25 -9.32
CA SER A 108 14.36 2.66 -7.98
C SER A 108 13.90 1.49 -7.11
N VAL A 109 13.76 0.28 -7.65
CA VAL A 109 13.26 -0.90 -6.93
C VAL A 109 14.42 -1.79 -6.51
N ARG A 110 14.42 -2.18 -5.23
CA ARG A 110 15.40 -3.09 -4.64
C ARG A 110 14.71 -4.22 -3.90
N ILE A 111 15.21 -5.44 -4.05
CA ILE A 111 14.73 -6.61 -3.30
C ILE A 111 15.70 -6.90 -2.14
N LEU A 112 15.15 -7.13 -0.96
CA LEU A 112 15.87 -7.54 0.25
C LEU A 112 15.23 -8.81 0.80
N ARG A 113 16.02 -9.84 1.10
CA ARG A 113 15.49 -11.14 1.56
C ARG A 113 15.93 -11.47 2.97
N THR A 114 14.99 -11.96 3.79
CA THR A 114 15.32 -12.58 5.08
C THR A 114 15.90 -13.98 4.88
N LYS A 115 16.68 -14.47 5.85
CA LYS A 115 17.32 -15.81 5.80
C LYS A 115 16.43 -16.93 6.31
N LYS A 116 15.31 -16.58 6.94
CA LYS A 116 14.32 -17.45 7.57
C LYS A 116 13.04 -16.65 7.78
N ARG A 117 11.92 -17.32 8.07
CA ARG A 117 10.66 -16.63 8.36
C ARG A 117 10.77 -15.78 9.63
N GLU A 118 10.62 -14.48 9.48
CA GLU A 118 10.71 -13.49 10.56
C GLU A 118 9.33 -12.95 10.99
N GLY A 119 8.37 -12.90 10.06
CA GLY A 119 7.04 -12.31 10.27
C GLY A 119 7.00 -10.82 9.94
N LEU A 120 5.79 -10.28 9.74
CA LEU A 120 5.54 -8.93 9.23
C LEU A 120 6.33 -7.84 9.99
N ILE A 121 6.30 -7.88 11.33
CA ILE A 121 6.91 -6.84 12.17
C ILE A 121 8.43 -6.76 11.92
N ARG A 122 9.14 -7.89 12.03
CA ARG A 122 10.59 -7.93 11.84
C ARG A 122 10.99 -7.68 10.38
N THR A 123 10.15 -8.09 9.43
CA THR A 123 10.34 -7.81 8.01
C THR A 123 10.25 -6.31 7.73
N ARG A 124 9.26 -5.60 8.30
CA ARG A 124 9.16 -4.14 8.24
C ARG A 124 10.37 -3.47 8.90
N MET A 125 10.84 -3.99 10.05
CA MET A 125 12.04 -3.47 10.72
C MET A 125 13.31 -3.65 9.88
N LEU A 126 13.46 -4.76 9.15
CA LEU A 126 14.59 -4.97 8.24
C LEU A 126 14.56 -3.99 7.06
N GLY A 127 13.38 -3.71 6.50
CA GLY A 127 13.25 -2.65 5.50
C GLY A 127 13.58 -1.28 6.07
N ALA A 128 13.17 -0.99 7.32
CA ALA A 128 13.42 0.31 7.94
C ALA A 128 14.91 0.53 8.26
N SER A 129 15.63 -0.53 8.62
CA SER A 129 17.05 -0.43 9.01
C SER A 129 18.00 -0.15 7.83
N VAL A 130 17.53 -0.32 6.59
CA VAL A 130 18.30 -0.11 5.37
C VAL A 130 17.75 1.03 4.49
N ALA A 131 16.66 1.67 4.92
CA ALA A 131 16.03 2.78 4.22
C ALA A 131 16.95 4.01 4.23
N ILE A 132 17.07 4.67 3.07
CA ILE A 132 17.90 5.87 2.90
C ILE A 132 17.10 7.18 2.85
N GLY A 133 15.77 7.10 2.74
CA GLY A 133 14.90 8.26 2.62
C GLY A 133 14.70 9.01 3.93
N ASP A 134 14.34 10.29 3.84
CA ASP A 134 14.05 11.15 4.99
C ASP A 134 12.86 10.63 5.81
N VAL A 135 11.89 10.03 5.11
CA VAL A 135 10.67 9.42 5.66
C VAL A 135 10.59 7.95 5.23
N ILE A 136 9.96 7.13 6.06
CA ILE A 136 9.62 5.75 5.74
C ILE A 136 8.12 5.67 5.44
N THR A 137 7.76 5.08 4.29
CA THR A 137 6.38 4.77 3.93
C THR A 137 6.19 3.27 3.83
N PHE A 138 5.32 2.70 4.68
CA PHE A 138 4.96 1.28 4.60
C PHE A 138 3.70 1.08 3.76
N LEU A 139 3.73 0.09 2.88
CA LEU A 139 2.55 -0.42 2.16
C LEU A 139 2.53 -1.94 2.27
N ASP A 140 1.35 -2.56 2.25
CA ASP A 140 1.25 -4.00 2.05
C ASP A 140 1.43 -4.35 0.57
N SER A 141 1.67 -5.63 0.28
CA SER A 141 2.05 -6.10 -1.07
C SER A 141 0.88 -6.37 -2.01
N HIS A 142 -0.32 -5.95 -1.62
CA HIS A 142 -1.56 -6.05 -2.38
C HIS A 142 -2.37 -4.75 -2.25
N CYS A 143 -1.68 -3.61 -2.39
CA CYS A 143 -2.27 -2.27 -2.38
C CYS A 143 -2.28 -1.66 -3.78
N GLU A 144 -3.15 -0.69 -4.02
CA GLU A 144 -3.05 0.15 -5.21
C GLU A 144 -3.15 1.61 -4.81
N ALA A 145 -2.03 2.32 -4.90
CA ALA A 145 -1.99 3.75 -4.65
C ALA A 145 -2.93 4.49 -5.62
N ASN A 146 -3.70 5.44 -5.11
CA ASN A 146 -4.60 6.26 -5.91
C ASN A 146 -3.92 7.59 -6.33
N VAL A 147 -4.62 8.42 -7.10
CA VAL A 147 -4.11 9.66 -7.65
C VAL A 147 -3.62 10.62 -6.55
N ASN A 148 -2.41 11.14 -6.71
CA ASN A 148 -1.80 12.16 -5.85
C ASN A 148 -1.77 11.79 -4.34
N TRP A 149 -1.53 10.51 -4.04
CA TRP A 149 -1.56 9.98 -2.67
C TRP A 149 -0.36 10.42 -1.81
N LEU A 150 0.83 10.56 -2.40
CA LEU A 150 2.09 10.71 -1.66
C LEU A 150 2.35 12.14 -1.13
N PRO A 151 2.21 13.22 -1.92
CA PRO A 151 2.47 14.59 -1.46
C PRO A 151 1.75 15.01 -0.16
N PRO A 152 0.44 14.73 0.06
CA PRO A 152 -0.22 15.11 1.31
C PRO A 152 0.38 14.44 2.55
N LEU A 153 0.90 13.22 2.41
CA LEU A 153 1.53 12.50 3.53
C LEU A 153 2.86 13.18 3.90
N LEU A 154 3.69 13.45 2.90
CA LEU A 154 5.00 14.07 3.08
C LEU A 154 4.88 15.53 3.55
N ASP A 155 3.93 16.30 3.02
CA ASP A 155 3.68 17.69 3.43
C ASP A 155 3.34 17.78 4.92
N ARG A 156 2.50 16.87 5.40
CA ARG A 156 2.09 16.86 6.81
C ARG A 156 3.26 16.52 7.73
N ILE A 157 4.14 15.61 7.34
CA ILE A 157 5.37 15.29 8.08
C ILE A 157 6.38 16.44 8.00
N ALA A 158 6.53 17.09 6.84
CA ALA A 158 7.41 18.24 6.67
C ALA A 158 7.04 19.39 7.63
N ARG A 159 5.73 19.59 7.88
CA ARG A 159 5.23 20.57 8.87
C ARG A 159 5.43 20.12 10.32
N ASN A 160 5.42 18.82 10.57
CA ASN A 160 5.64 18.27 11.91
C ASN A 160 6.30 16.88 11.85
N ARG A 161 7.62 16.84 12.03
CA ARG A 161 8.44 15.61 12.02
C ARG A 161 8.05 14.55 13.08
N LYS A 162 7.22 14.91 14.06
CA LYS A 162 6.74 13.99 15.11
C LYS A 162 5.36 13.39 14.80
N THR A 163 4.73 13.78 13.70
CA THR A 163 3.42 13.28 13.29
C THR A 163 3.58 12.05 12.41
N ILE A 164 2.93 10.95 12.79
CA ILE A 164 2.70 9.80 11.90
C ILE A 164 1.40 10.06 11.15
N VAL A 165 1.39 9.77 9.85
CA VAL A 165 0.23 9.96 8.97
C VAL A 165 -0.18 8.63 8.34
N CYS A 166 -1.48 8.46 8.16
CA CYS A 166 -2.06 7.32 7.46
C CYS A 166 -2.93 7.86 6.32
N PRO A 167 -2.86 7.28 5.10
CA PRO A 167 -3.85 7.55 4.07
C PRO A 167 -5.21 6.96 4.48
N MET A 168 -6.27 7.32 3.74
CA MET A 168 -7.49 6.51 3.75
C MET A 168 -7.17 5.15 3.14
N ILE A 169 -7.72 4.08 3.71
CA ILE A 169 -7.49 2.70 3.27
C ILE A 169 -8.79 2.22 2.62
N ASP A 170 -8.83 2.30 1.30
CA ASP A 170 -9.94 1.82 0.48
C ASP A 170 -9.88 0.29 0.32
N VAL A 171 -11.02 -0.30 -0.02
CA VAL A 171 -11.18 -1.73 -0.26
C VAL A 171 -10.90 -2.04 -1.72
N ILE A 172 -10.07 -3.06 -1.94
CA ILE A 172 -10.08 -3.84 -3.18
C ILE A 172 -10.76 -5.15 -2.83
N ASP A 173 -11.93 -5.39 -3.41
CA ASP A 173 -12.71 -6.58 -3.10
C ASP A 173 -11.95 -7.86 -3.46
N HIS A 174 -11.99 -8.85 -2.57
CA HIS A 174 -11.21 -10.07 -2.72
C HIS A 174 -11.75 -11.01 -3.81
N ASP A 175 -12.97 -10.80 -4.32
CA ASP A 175 -13.61 -11.62 -5.34
C ASP A 175 -13.49 -10.99 -6.73
N ASP A 176 -13.95 -9.76 -6.88
CA ASP A 176 -14.07 -9.08 -8.19
C ASP A 176 -13.07 -7.94 -8.40
N PHE A 177 -12.25 -7.64 -7.39
CA PHE A 177 -11.26 -6.56 -7.39
C PHE A 177 -11.84 -5.17 -7.62
N ARG A 178 -13.14 -4.93 -7.41
CA ARG A 178 -13.71 -3.57 -7.45
C ARG A 178 -13.06 -2.71 -6.36
N TYR A 179 -12.90 -1.43 -6.66
CA TYR A 179 -12.27 -0.46 -5.77
C TYR A 179 -13.35 0.45 -5.18
N GLU A 180 -13.45 0.49 -3.86
CA GLU A 180 -14.48 1.23 -3.13
C GLU A 180 -13.98 1.70 -1.77
N THR A 181 -14.54 2.79 -1.22
CA THR A 181 -14.24 3.20 0.16
C THR A 181 -14.81 2.18 1.15
N GLN A 182 -14.17 2.05 2.31
CA GLN A 182 -14.75 1.29 3.41
C GLN A 182 -16.06 1.94 3.89
N ALA A 183 -17.01 1.13 4.37
CA ALA A 183 -18.25 1.63 4.95
C ALA A 183 -17.98 2.73 5.99
N GLY A 184 -18.66 3.87 5.89
CA GLY A 184 -18.47 5.04 6.77
C GLY A 184 -17.27 5.95 6.42
N ASP A 185 -16.48 5.61 5.39
CA ASP A 185 -15.38 6.43 4.86
C ASP A 185 -14.41 6.92 5.95
N ALA A 186 -14.25 8.24 6.12
CA ALA A 186 -13.41 8.85 7.14
C ALA A 186 -13.90 8.50 8.56
N MET A 187 -13.18 7.57 9.22
CA MET A 187 -13.43 7.12 10.58
C MET A 187 -12.15 7.07 11.40
N ARG A 188 -12.30 7.05 12.73
CA ARG A 188 -11.17 6.94 13.67
C ARG A 188 -10.90 5.49 14.00
N GLY A 189 -9.62 5.13 14.03
CA GLY A 189 -9.18 3.85 14.57
C GLY A 189 -9.37 3.79 16.09
N ALA A 190 -9.87 2.65 16.58
CA ALA A 190 -10.06 2.31 17.97
C ALA A 190 -9.80 0.80 18.18
N PHE A 191 -10.03 0.30 19.39
CA PHE A 191 -9.98 -1.12 19.71
C PHE A 191 -11.08 -1.48 20.71
N ASP A 192 -11.56 -2.72 20.65
CA ASP A 192 -12.37 -3.29 21.73
C ASP A 192 -11.47 -3.89 22.83
N TRP A 193 -12.05 -4.34 23.94
CA TRP A 193 -11.30 -4.90 25.07
C TRP A 193 -10.64 -6.26 24.76
N GLU A 194 -10.93 -6.85 23.60
CA GLU A 194 -10.26 -8.03 23.06
C GLU A 194 -9.11 -7.66 22.11
N MET A 195 -8.80 -6.36 22.00
CA MET A 195 -7.74 -5.79 21.17
C MET A 195 -7.96 -5.94 19.66
N TYR A 196 -9.19 -6.21 19.21
CA TYR A 196 -9.51 -6.13 17.79
C TYR A 196 -9.63 -4.68 17.36
N TYR A 197 -8.94 -4.32 16.28
CA TYR A 197 -9.08 -3.02 15.66
C TYR A 197 -10.55 -2.76 15.26
N LYS A 198 -11.04 -1.56 15.57
CA LYS A 198 -12.38 -1.08 15.19
C LYS A 198 -12.29 0.28 14.53
N ARG A 199 -13.31 0.63 13.75
CA ARG A 199 -13.54 1.97 13.20
C ARG A 199 -14.76 2.57 13.85
N ILE A 200 -14.64 3.80 14.36
CA ILE A 200 -15.73 4.55 14.99
C ILE A 200 -15.91 5.90 14.31
N PRO A 201 -17.13 6.46 14.27
CA PRO A 201 -17.37 7.77 13.66
C PRO A 201 -16.58 8.87 14.37
N ILE A 202 -16.26 9.93 13.64
CA ILE A 202 -15.61 11.12 14.20
C ILE A 202 -16.65 11.91 15.02
N PRO A 203 -16.43 12.14 16.33
CA PRO A 203 -17.33 12.95 17.15
C PRO A 203 -17.56 14.34 16.56
N PRO A 204 -18.79 14.89 16.59
CA PRO A 204 -19.09 16.20 15.99
C PRO A 204 -18.16 17.33 16.43
N GLU A 205 -17.73 17.34 17.69
CA GLU A 205 -16.82 18.35 18.24
C GLU A 205 -15.38 18.28 17.69
N LEU A 206 -15.00 17.18 17.05
CA LEU A 206 -13.69 16.99 16.41
C LEU A 206 -13.75 17.15 14.89
N GLN A 207 -14.94 17.35 14.32
CA GLN A 207 -15.10 17.57 12.89
C GLN A 207 -14.52 18.95 12.51
N LYS A 208 -13.69 18.96 11.46
CA LYS A 208 -13.12 20.20 10.92
C LYS A 208 -14.07 20.84 9.92
N ALA A 209 -13.92 22.14 9.72
CA ALA A 209 -14.71 22.88 8.73
C ALA A 209 -14.48 22.36 7.30
N ASP A 210 -13.25 21.95 6.97
CA ASP A 210 -12.93 21.23 5.74
C ASP A 210 -12.74 19.73 6.07
N PRO A 211 -13.66 18.84 5.62
CA PRO A 211 -13.55 17.40 5.86
C PRO A 211 -12.31 16.76 5.22
N SER A 212 -11.67 17.43 4.26
CA SER A 212 -10.46 16.95 3.61
C SER A 212 -9.16 17.30 4.34
N ASP A 213 -9.24 18.06 5.44
CA ASP A 213 -8.08 18.33 6.27
C ASP A 213 -7.71 17.10 7.13
N PRO A 214 -6.41 16.79 7.27
CA PRO A 214 -5.98 15.66 8.09
C PRO A 214 -6.35 15.92 9.55
N PHE A 215 -6.91 14.93 10.25
CA PHE A 215 -7.32 15.04 11.67
C PHE A 215 -6.12 15.32 12.59
#